data_AF-A0A956E993-F1
#
_entry.id   AF-A0A956E993-F1
#
_cell.length_a   1.000
_cell.length_b   1.000
_cell.length_c   1.000
_cell.angle_alpha   90.00
_cell.angle_beta   90.00
_cell.angle_gamma   90.00
#
_symmetry.space_group_name_H-M   'P 1'
#
loop_
_entity.id
_entity.type
_entity.pdbx_description
1 polymer ?
#
loop_
_entity_poly.entity_id
_entity_poly.type
_entity_poly.pdbx_seq_one_letter_code
_entity_poly.pdbx_strand_id
1 'polypeptide(L)'
;MARISRPPGFDMAYRPSEAVYGPPMLFWIPSMTFMGIALAVTLLVLIAERSAPGTWLHEYFVTGDVYRLISSRMLALLLVSSAVASLLRTSMRGVRIRGDGLECREISGLVWPRVRRIKWAQIDLIRLDTSGAIAIDLWDGSRAELPLVRDRIGLESELERVAAARAIPLRGGKGLYDLPEAGEYSDDDDYPSEADAG
;
A
#
# COMPACT_ATOMS: atom_id res chain seq x y z
N MET A 1 6.53 9.03 31.65
CA MET A 1 6.46 7.72 32.32
C MET A 1 6.00 6.70 31.28
N ALA A 2 6.88 5.77 30.87
CA ALA A 2 6.52 4.71 29.93
C ALA A 2 5.69 3.65 30.66
N ARG A 3 4.52 3.28 30.12
CA ARG A 3 3.71 2.18 30.66
C ARG A 3 4.42 0.85 30.41
N ILE A 4 4.35 -0.06 31.38
CA ILE A 4 4.91 -1.41 31.32
C ILE A 4 4.27 -2.13 30.12
N SER A 5 5.11 -2.61 29.19
CA SER A 5 4.69 -3.36 28.01
C SER A 5 3.85 -4.59 28.36
N ARG A 6 2.95 -4.99 27.45
CA ARG A 6 1.91 -6.03 27.63
C ARG A 6 2.67 -7.34 27.71
N PRO A 7 2.31 -8.24 28.63
CA PRO A 7 2.98 -9.52 28.71
C PRO A 7 2.89 -10.23 27.34
N PRO A 8 4.01 -10.75 26.80
CA PRO A 8 4.14 -11.26 25.42
C PRO A 8 3.42 -12.60 25.16
N GLY A 9 2.35 -12.91 25.92
CA GLY A 9 1.72 -14.24 25.97
C GLY A 9 0.48 -14.46 25.12
N PHE A 10 -0.12 -13.42 24.52
CA PHE A 10 -1.34 -13.54 23.71
C PHE A 10 -1.08 -13.60 22.18
N ASP A 11 0.19 -13.71 21.76
CA ASP A 11 0.64 -13.53 20.38
C ASP A 11 0.55 -14.80 19.50
N MET A 12 0.00 -15.92 20.00
CA MET A 12 0.28 -17.24 19.43
C MET A 12 -0.77 -17.90 18.53
N ALA A 13 -2.02 -17.44 18.43
CA ALA A 13 -3.05 -18.18 17.67
C ALA A 13 -3.48 -17.56 16.34
N TYR A 14 -3.31 -16.26 16.12
CA TYR A 14 -3.78 -15.58 14.92
C TYR A 14 -2.64 -14.91 14.13
N ARG A 15 -2.31 -15.52 12.98
CA ARG A 15 -1.51 -14.89 11.94
C ARG A 15 -2.47 -14.22 10.95
N PRO A 16 -2.62 -12.88 10.99
CA PRO A 16 -3.38 -12.20 9.95
C PRO A 16 -2.84 -12.53 8.56
N SER A 17 -3.76 -12.60 7.59
CA SER A 17 -3.44 -12.63 6.17
C SER A 17 -2.50 -11.47 5.83
N GLU A 18 -1.41 -11.77 5.13
CA GLU A 18 -0.52 -10.72 4.64
C GLU A 18 -1.22 -9.93 3.53
N ALA A 19 -1.73 -8.75 3.87
CA ALA A 19 -2.39 -7.86 2.92
C ALA A 19 -1.51 -6.65 2.61
N VAL A 20 -1.43 -6.28 1.33
CA VAL A 20 -0.65 -5.14 0.84
C VAL A 20 -1.61 -4.13 0.22
N TYR A 21 -1.66 -2.94 0.81
CA TYR A 21 -2.48 -1.83 0.35
C TYR A 21 -1.59 -0.75 -0.26
N GLY A 22 -1.73 -0.55 -1.57
CA GLY A 22 -0.98 0.45 -2.33
C GLY A 22 -1.54 1.88 -2.19
N PRO A 23 -0.86 2.86 -2.81
CA PRO A 23 -1.24 4.26 -2.71
C PRO A 23 -2.48 4.57 -3.57
N PRO A 24 -3.28 5.60 -3.21
CA PRO A 24 -4.50 5.96 -3.92
C PRO A 24 -4.22 6.37 -5.36
N MET A 25 -5.16 6.10 -6.26
CA MET A 25 -5.00 6.41 -7.70
C MET A 25 -4.64 7.88 -7.97
N LEU A 26 -5.14 8.83 -7.18
CA LEU A 26 -4.78 10.24 -7.34
C LEU A 26 -3.27 10.51 -7.24
N PHE A 27 -2.55 9.76 -6.40
CA PHE A 27 -1.10 9.92 -6.25
C PHE A 27 -0.32 9.40 -7.46
N TRP A 28 -0.95 8.61 -8.33
CA TRP A 28 -0.33 8.11 -9.56
C TRP A 28 -0.43 9.11 -10.72
N ILE A 29 -1.36 10.06 -10.68
CA ILE A 29 -1.63 10.99 -11.78
C ILE A 29 -0.36 11.75 -12.20
N PRO A 30 0.42 12.38 -11.29
CA PRO A 30 1.61 13.13 -11.69
C PRO A 30 2.70 12.24 -12.30
N SER A 31 2.88 11.03 -11.77
CA SER A 31 3.87 10.09 -12.32
C SER A 31 3.42 9.53 -13.69
N MET A 32 2.13 9.27 -13.86
CA MET A 32 1.57 8.83 -15.13
C MET A 32 1.65 9.91 -16.21
N THR A 33 1.34 11.16 -15.88
CA THR A 33 1.48 12.27 -16.83
C THR A 33 2.95 12.49 -17.21
N PHE A 34 3.86 12.42 -16.25
CA PHE A 34 5.29 12.52 -16.53
C PHE A 34 5.79 11.39 -17.44
N MET A 35 5.35 10.15 -17.20
CA MET A 35 5.65 9.02 -18.09
C MET A 35 5.08 9.23 -19.50
N GLY A 36 3.85 9.74 -19.62
CA GLY A 36 3.23 10.06 -20.91
C GLY A 36 4.04 11.10 -21.69
N ILE A 37 4.52 12.15 -21.04
CA ILE A 37 5.38 13.17 -21.65
C ILE A 37 6.72 12.57 -22.08
N ALA A 38 7.36 11.77 -21.22
CA ALA A 38 8.64 11.14 -21.54
C ALA A 38 8.52 10.21 -22.77
N LEU A 39 7.44 9.42 -22.85
CA LEU A 39 7.16 8.57 -24.00
C LEU A 39 6.88 9.38 -25.28
N ALA A 40 6.09 10.46 -25.18
CA ALA A 40 5.81 11.33 -26.32
C ALA A 40 7.09 11.95 -26.90
N VAL A 41 7.98 12.45 -26.04
CA VAL A 41 9.28 13.00 -26.45
C VAL A 41 10.16 11.92 -27.08
N THR A 42 10.21 10.73 -26.49
CA THR A 42 10.99 9.61 -27.04
C THR A 42 10.49 9.18 -28.41
N LEU A 43 9.17 9.07 -28.58
CA LEU A 43 8.54 8.75 -29.87
C LEU A 43 8.87 9.80 -30.92
N LEU A 44 8.83 11.08 -30.54
CA LEU A 44 9.13 12.20 -31.43
C LEU A 44 10.59 12.17 -31.90
N VAL A 45 11.54 11.83 -31.02
CA VAL A 45 12.95 11.60 -31.40
C VAL A 45 13.08 10.44 -32.38
N LEU A 46 12.42 9.30 -32.11
CA LEU A 46 12.47 8.12 -32.99
C LEU A 46 11.86 8.39 -34.38
N ILE A 47 10.78 9.17 -34.44
CA ILE A 47 10.15 9.58 -35.70
C ILE A 47 11.08 10.53 -36.47
N ALA A 48 11.71 11.49 -35.78
CA ALA A 48 12.65 12.42 -36.40
C ALA A 48 13.86 11.69 -37.01
N GLU A 49 14.41 10.68 -36.33
CA GLU A 49 15.52 9.87 -36.84
C GLU A 49 15.16 9.03 -38.06
N ARG A 50 13.88 8.63 -38.21
CA ARG A 50 13.39 7.87 -39.37
C ARG A 50 12.86 8.75 -40.50
N SER A 51 12.78 10.06 -40.30
CA SER A 51 12.21 10.99 -41.27
C SER A 51 13.18 11.26 -42.42
N ALA A 52 12.64 11.54 -43.61
CA ALA A 52 13.46 11.82 -44.79
C ALA A 52 14.32 13.09 -44.60
N PRO A 53 15.54 13.14 -45.17
CA PRO A 53 16.40 14.32 -45.13
C PRO A 53 15.68 15.52 -45.78
N GLY A 54 15.63 16.66 -45.08
CA GLY A 54 14.97 17.89 -45.55
C GLY A 54 13.63 18.22 -44.88
N THR A 55 13.15 17.38 -43.96
CA THR A 55 12.04 17.74 -43.07
C THR A 55 12.52 18.58 -41.89
N TRP A 56 11.73 19.57 -41.45
CA TRP A 56 12.04 20.43 -40.29
C TRP A 56 12.40 19.61 -39.04
N LEU A 57 11.74 18.46 -38.85
CA LEU A 57 12.00 17.53 -37.74
C LEU A 57 13.40 16.92 -37.82
N HIS A 58 13.81 16.45 -39.00
CA HIS A 58 15.16 15.90 -39.21
C HIS A 58 16.22 16.99 -39.04
N GLU A 59 15.97 18.20 -39.54
CA GLU A 59 16.92 19.31 -39.41
C GLU A 59 17.11 19.76 -37.96
N TYR A 60 16.02 19.81 -37.19
CA TYR A 60 16.06 20.21 -35.78
C TYR A 60 16.71 19.14 -34.87
N PHE A 61 16.43 17.85 -35.10
CA PHE A 61 16.93 16.76 -34.26
C PHE A 61 18.26 16.16 -34.69
N VAL A 62 18.60 16.18 -35.99
CA VAL A 62 19.83 15.56 -36.51
C VAL A 62 20.89 16.62 -36.80
N THR A 63 20.53 17.68 -37.53
CA THR A 63 21.48 18.77 -37.86
C THR A 63 21.74 19.66 -36.65
N GLY A 64 20.72 19.90 -35.82
CA GLY A 64 20.83 20.63 -34.55
C GLY A 64 21.56 19.86 -33.42
N ASP A 65 21.69 18.53 -33.51
CA ASP A 65 22.36 17.72 -32.48
C ASP A 65 23.88 17.99 -32.45
N VAL A 66 24.46 18.38 -33.59
CA VAL A 66 25.91 18.65 -33.74
C VAL A 66 26.38 19.79 -32.82
N TYR A 67 25.50 20.74 -32.50
CA TYR A 67 25.80 21.89 -31.63
C TYR A 67 25.34 21.70 -30.17
N ARG A 68 24.74 20.56 -29.82
CA ARG A 68 24.22 20.30 -28.48
C ARG A 68 25.25 19.55 -27.63
N LEU A 69 25.41 19.98 -26.38
CA LEU A 69 26.25 19.31 -25.37
C LEU A 69 25.75 17.88 -25.02
N ILE A 70 24.47 17.60 -25.23
CA ILE A 70 23.82 16.32 -24.95
C ILE A 70 23.04 15.91 -26.20
N SER A 71 23.34 14.73 -26.74
CA SER A 71 22.61 14.18 -27.88
C SER A 71 21.15 13.92 -27.53
N SER A 72 20.27 14.14 -28.51
CA SER A 72 18.83 13.91 -28.40
C SER A 72 18.47 12.49 -27.92
N ARG A 73 19.29 11.48 -28.25
CA ARG A 73 19.15 10.11 -27.73
C ARG A 73 19.43 10.01 -26.23
N MET A 74 20.49 10.65 -25.76
CA MET A 74 20.82 10.67 -24.32
C MET A 74 19.73 11.37 -23.52
N LEU A 75 19.19 12.46 -24.03
CA LEU A 75 18.09 13.18 -23.38
C LEU A 75 16.83 12.30 -23.29
N ALA A 76 16.46 11.60 -24.36
CA ALA A 76 15.34 10.66 -24.33
C ALA A 76 15.55 9.54 -23.31
N LEU A 77 16.74 8.94 -23.25
CA LEU A 77 17.09 7.92 -22.25
C LEU A 77 17.02 8.45 -20.81
N LEU A 78 17.53 9.66 -20.57
CA LEU A 78 17.46 10.31 -19.27
C LEU A 78 16.01 10.61 -18.85
N LEU A 79 15.16 11.04 -19.79
CA LEU A 79 13.73 11.27 -19.53
C LEU A 79 13.00 9.97 -19.18
N VAL A 80 13.18 8.91 -19.98
CA VAL A 80 12.53 7.62 -19.74
C VAL A 80 12.99 7.02 -18.43
N SER A 81 14.30 7.02 -18.14
CA SER A 81 14.83 6.50 -16.88
C SER A 81 14.31 7.29 -15.68
N SER A 82 14.23 8.63 -15.79
CA SER A 82 13.63 9.49 -14.75
C SER A 82 12.13 9.19 -14.56
N ALA A 83 11.40 8.90 -15.64
CA ALA A 83 9.98 8.57 -15.57
C ALA A 83 9.73 7.21 -14.91
N VAL A 84 10.53 6.20 -15.23
CA VAL A 84 10.50 4.90 -14.55
C VAL A 84 10.84 5.06 -13.06
N ALA A 85 11.88 5.84 -12.74
CA ALA A 85 12.24 6.13 -11.36
C ALA A 85 11.11 6.83 -10.59
N SER A 86 10.38 7.74 -11.25
CA SER A 86 9.20 8.41 -10.67
C SER A 86 8.05 7.42 -10.40
N LEU A 87 7.76 6.48 -11.30
CA LEU A 87 6.76 5.43 -11.07
C LEU A 87 7.16 4.49 -9.92
N LEU A 88 8.41 4.04 -9.90
CA LEU A 88 8.94 3.21 -8.82
C LEU A 88 8.84 3.94 -7.48
N ARG A 89 9.16 5.24 -7.45
CA ARG A 89 8.98 6.06 -6.25
C ARG A 89 7.52 6.06 -5.81
N THR A 90 6.57 6.24 -6.71
CA THR A 90 5.14 6.24 -6.35
C THR A 90 4.66 4.88 -5.84
N SER A 91 5.19 3.77 -6.38
CA SER A 91 4.83 2.41 -5.94
C SER A 91 5.39 2.03 -4.56
N MET A 92 6.39 2.74 -4.05
CA MET A 92 6.96 2.48 -2.72
C MET A 92 6.07 2.96 -1.56
N ARG A 93 4.98 3.67 -1.82
CA ARG A 93 4.03 4.13 -0.79
C ARG A 93 2.97 3.07 -0.52
N GLY A 94 2.61 2.88 0.74
CA GLY A 94 1.50 1.98 1.12
C GLY A 94 1.58 1.45 2.53
N VAL A 95 0.64 0.59 2.87
CA VAL A 95 0.55 -0.11 4.15
C VAL A 95 0.57 -1.60 3.88
N ARG A 96 1.43 -2.34 4.59
CA ARG A 96 1.44 -3.80 4.58
C ARG A 96 1.11 -4.31 5.98
N ILE A 97 0.09 -5.14 6.06
CA ILE A 97 -0.24 -5.89 7.28
C ILE A 97 0.61 -7.15 7.28
N ARG A 98 1.33 -7.39 8.37
CA ARG A 98 2.12 -8.60 8.59
C ARG A 98 1.68 -9.27 9.90
N GLY A 99 1.98 -10.56 10.03
CA GLY A 99 1.65 -11.33 11.23
C GLY A 99 2.19 -10.73 12.55
N ASP A 100 3.31 -10.00 12.50
CA ASP A 100 3.99 -9.39 13.64
C ASP A 100 3.66 -7.90 13.84
N GLY A 101 3.08 -7.23 12.84
CA GLY A 101 2.74 -5.82 12.94
C GLY A 101 2.28 -5.15 11.63
N LEU A 102 2.26 -3.83 11.66
CA LEU A 102 1.98 -2.96 10.52
C LEU A 102 3.28 -2.37 9.97
N GLU A 103 3.52 -2.55 8.68
CA GLU A 103 4.58 -1.86 7.96
C GLU A 103 3.98 -0.71 7.15
N CYS A 104 4.22 0.51 7.61
CA CYS A 104 3.83 1.73 6.90
C CYS A 104 5.01 2.21 6.08
N ARG A 105 4.81 2.39 4.77
CA ARG A 105 5.81 2.94 3.86
C ARG A 105 5.32 4.28 3.38
N GLU A 106 6.00 5.32 3.83
CA GLU A 106 5.71 6.69 3.45
C GLU A 106 6.95 7.32 2.85
N ILE A 107 6.76 8.24 1.92
CA ILE A 107 7.86 9.02 1.36
C ILE A 107 7.80 10.39 2.02
N SER A 108 8.58 10.56 3.08
CA SER A 108 8.72 11.83 3.75
C SER A 108 9.59 12.76 2.90
N GLY A 109 8.98 13.80 2.31
CA GLY A 109 9.70 14.86 1.60
C GLY A 109 10.37 14.46 0.28
N LEU A 110 11.48 15.14 -0.06
CA LEU A 110 12.02 15.24 -1.42
C LEU A 110 12.58 13.92 -1.98
N VAL A 111 13.15 13.00 -1.17
CA VAL A 111 13.80 11.78 -1.72
C VAL A 111 13.72 10.52 -0.87
N TRP A 112 13.66 10.57 0.47
CA TRP A 112 13.92 9.36 1.28
C TRP A 112 12.66 8.54 1.61
N PRO A 113 12.63 7.22 1.31
CA PRO A 113 11.56 6.34 1.74
C PRO A 113 11.70 6.07 3.25
N ARG A 114 10.65 6.36 4.01
CA ARG A 114 10.56 6.10 5.45
C ARG A 114 9.68 4.88 5.66
N VAL A 115 10.29 3.80 6.14
CA VAL A 115 9.57 2.59 6.56
C VAL A 115 9.40 2.63 8.06
N ARG A 116 8.15 2.67 8.54
CA ARG A 116 7.82 2.56 9.96
C ARG A 116 7.20 1.19 10.20
N ARG A 117 7.77 0.42 11.11
CA ARG A 117 7.23 -0.87 11.55
C ARG A 117 6.66 -0.70 12.95
N ILE A 118 5.37 -0.97 13.10
CA ILE A 118 4.65 -0.86 14.38
C ILE A 118 4.24 -2.28 14.75
N LYS A 119 4.76 -2.80 15.86
CA LYS A 119 4.36 -4.13 16.35
C LYS A 119 2.96 -4.05 16.94
N TRP A 120 2.17 -5.11 16.80
CA TRP A 120 0.82 -5.16 17.38
C TRP A 120 0.82 -4.89 18.90
N ALA A 121 1.84 -5.36 19.63
CA ALA A 121 1.98 -5.13 21.07
C ALA A 121 2.23 -3.66 21.47
N GLN A 122 2.61 -2.79 20.52
CA GLN A 122 2.80 -1.35 20.75
C GLN A 122 1.52 -0.55 20.53
N ILE A 123 0.50 -1.16 19.94
CA ILE A 123 -0.77 -0.53 19.61
C ILE A 123 -1.68 -0.61 20.83
N ASP A 124 -2.15 0.56 21.28
CA ASP A 124 -3.08 0.67 22.40
C ASP A 124 -4.53 0.79 21.92
N LEU A 125 -4.78 1.62 20.90
CA LEU A 125 -6.11 1.86 20.33
C LEU A 125 -6.04 2.13 18.82
N ILE A 126 -6.97 1.54 18.05
CA ILE A 126 -7.12 1.83 16.62
C ILE A 126 -8.36 2.71 16.43
N ARG A 127 -8.19 3.85 15.73
CA ARG A 127 -9.26 4.82 15.47
C ARG A 127 -9.60 4.87 13.97
N LEU A 128 -10.77 4.35 13.62
CA LEU A 128 -11.29 4.27 12.24
C LEU A 128 -12.26 5.43 11.92
N ASP A 129 -12.65 6.20 12.93
CA ASP A 129 -13.67 7.26 12.88
C ASP A 129 -13.26 8.52 12.06
N THR A 130 -11.99 8.64 11.69
CA THR A 130 -11.48 9.87 11.05
C THR A 130 -11.65 9.79 9.53
N SER A 131 -12.32 10.78 8.94
CA SER A 131 -12.67 10.84 7.49
C SER A 131 -11.47 10.92 6.53
N GLY A 132 -10.24 10.97 7.05
CA GLY A 132 -9.01 11.16 6.27
C GLY A 132 -8.04 9.99 6.40
N ALA A 133 -7.34 9.91 7.53
CA ALA A 133 -6.33 8.88 7.80
C ALA A 133 -6.75 8.03 9.01
N ILE A 134 -6.51 6.72 8.93
CA ILE A 134 -6.67 5.82 10.07
C ILE A 134 -5.57 6.15 11.07
N ALA A 135 -5.95 6.46 12.31
CA ALA A 135 -5.02 6.80 13.37
C ALA A 135 -4.85 5.62 14.33
N ILE A 136 -3.61 5.38 14.73
CA ILE A 136 -3.24 4.36 15.70
C ILE A 136 -2.63 5.11 16.88
N ASP A 137 -3.26 4.99 18.04
CA ASP A 137 -2.71 5.48 19.29
C ASP A 137 -1.80 4.36 19.84
N LEU A 138 -0.51 4.67 20.00
CA LEU A 138 0.49 3.78 20.55
C LEU A 138 0.51 3.90 22.07
N TRP A 139 1.02 2.86 22.72
CA TRP A 139 1.02 2.79 24.17
C TRP A 139 1.98 3.74 24.88
N ASP A 140 2.97 4.26 24.15
CA ASP A 140 3.82 5.35 24.61
C ASP A 140 3.10 6.71 24.63
N GLY A 141 1.82 6.74 24.24
CA GLY A 141 0.99 7.93 24.12
C GLY A 141 1.21 8.69 22.81
N SER A 142 2.07 8.19 21.93
CA SER A 142 2.26 8.77 20.60
C SER A 142 1.14 8.35 19.66
N ARG A 143 0.87 9.17 18.64
CA ARG A 143 -0.09 8.87 17.58
C ARG A 143 0.66 8.62 16.28
N ALA A 144 0.36 7.51 15.63
CA ALA A 144 0.80 7.23 14.27
C ALA A 144 -0.41 7.26 13.33
N GLU A 145 -0.34 8.10 12.31
CA GLU A 145 -1.32 8.11 11.23
C GLU A 145 -0.85 7.16 10.13
N LEU A 146 -1.76 6.32 9.64
CA LEU A 146 -1.51 5.47 8.49
C LEU A 146 -1.55 6.32 7.21
N PRO A 147 -0.66 6.08 6.24
CA PRO A 147 -0.73 6.75 4.96
C PRO A 147 -2.04 6.39 4.25
N LEU A 148 -2.56 7.31 3.43
CA LEU A 148 -3.74 7.04 2.62
C LEU A 148 -3.46 5.86 1.67
N VAL A 149 -4.43 4.96 1.55
CA VAL A 149 -4.37 3.77 0.71
C VAL A 149 -5.50 3.76 -0.32
N ARG A 150 -5.30 3.01 -1.43
CA ARG A 150 -6.31 2.87 -2.49
C ARG A 150 -7.58 2.18 -2.01
N ASP A 151 -7.41 1.08 -1.26
CA ASP A 151 -8.52 0.29 -0.74
C ASP A 151 -8.61 0.48 0.78
N ARG A 152 -9.25 1.58 1.17
CA ARG A 152 -9.47 1.91 2.58
C ARG A 152 -10.40 0.92 3.24
N ILE A 153 -11.50 0.56 2.58
CA ILE A 153 -12.53 -0.31 3.15
C ILE A 153 -11.95 -1.70 3.45
N GLY A 154 -11.13 -2.24 2.54
CA GLY A 154 -10.41 -3.49 2.77
C GLY A 154 -9.38 -3.39 3.91
N LEU A 155 -8.70 -2.24 4.04
CA LEU A 155 -7.76 -2.03 5.16
C LEU A 155 -8.49 -1.95 6.50
N GLU A 156 -9.64 -1.27 6.55
CA GLU A 156 -10.47 -1.16 7.76
C GLU A 156 -11.01 -2.52 8.19
N SER A 157 -11.54 -3.32 7.28
CA SER A 157 -12.09 -4.65 7.62
C SER A 157 -11.02 -5.62 8.13
N GLU A 158 -9.82 -5.61 7.54
CA GLU A 158 -8.70 -6.42 8.05
C GLU A 158 -8.19 -5.92 9.40
N LEU A 159 -8.14 -4.60 9.63
CA LEU A 159 -7.79 -4.04 10.94
C LEU A 159 -8.83 -4.38 12.00
N GLU A 160 -10.13 -4.34 11.68
CA GLU A 160 -11.21 -4.77 12.57
C GLU A 160 -11.05 -6.25 12.94
N ARG A 161 -10.79 -7.12 11.96
CA ARG A 161 -10.54 -8.56 12.18
C ARG A 161 -9.33 -8.81 13.08
N VAL A 162 -8.21 -8.12 12.83
CA VAL A 162 -6.99 -8.25 13.65
C VAL A 162 -7.23 -7.76 15.08
N ALA A 163 -7.90 -6.62 15.22
CA ALA A 163 -8.18 -6.05 16.52
C ALA A 163 -9.11 -6.94 17.35
N ALA A 164 -10.14 -7.54 16.73
CA ALA A 164 -10.98 -8.55 17.36
C ALA A 164 -10.14 -9.76 17.81
N ALA A 165 -9.31 -10.32 16.93
CA ALA A 165 -8.48 -11.49 17.24
C ALA A 165 -7.44 -11.23 18.34
N ARG A 166 -6.99 -9.98 18.51
CA ARG A 166 -5.95 -9.59 19.49
C ARG A 166 -6.49 -8.82 20.69
N ALA A 167 -7.81 -8.70 20.82
CA ALA A 167 -8.48 -7.89 21.84
C ALA A 167 -7.85 -6.48 21.95
N ILE A 168 -7.66 -5.83 20.81
CA ILE A 168 -7.23 -4.43 20.72
C ILE A 168 -8.50 -3.58 20.63
N PRO A 169 -8.67 -2.55 21.48
CA PRO A 169 -9.84 -1.71 21.40
C PRO A 169 -9.88 -0.93 20.08
N LEU A 170 -11.09 -0.80 19.54
CA LEU A 170 -11.39 -0.05 18.31
C LEU A 170 -12.30 1.13 18.65
N ARG A 171 -12.07 2.28 18.00
CA ARG A 171 -12.93 3.46 18.11
C ARG A 171 -13.37 3.92 16.72
N GLY A 172 -14.67 3.86 16.47
CA GLY A 172 -15.22 3.94 15.12
C GLY A 172 -14.99 2.63 14.35
N GLY A 173 -15.70 2.49 13.22
CA GLY A 173 -15.76 1.25 12.44
C GLY A 173 -17.20 0.91 12.08
N LYS A 174 -17.39 0.02 11.11
CA LYS A 174 -18.74 -0.41 10.70
C LYS A 174 -19.34 -1.45 11.63
N GLY A 175 -18.56 -1.94 12.61
CA GLY A 175 -19.00 -2.95 13.56
C GLY A 175 -19.19 -4.28 12.86
N LEU A 176 -18.12 -4.82 12.27
CA LEU A 176 -18.14 -6.14 11.64
C LEU A 176 -18.20 -7.28 12.70
N TYR A 177 -19.30 -7.33 13.44
CA TYR A 177 -19.82 -8.54 14.06
C TYR A 177 -21.09 -8.94 13.28
N ASP A 178 -20.88 -9.45 12.08
CA ASP A 178 -21.82 -10.33 11.39
C ASP A 178 -20.96 -11.40 10.69
N LEU A 179 -20.18 -12.12 11.49
CA LEU A 179 -19.78 -13.47 11.11
C LEU A 179 -20.78 -14.38 11.83
N PRO A 180 -21.53 -15.25 11.12
CA PRO A 180 -22.32 -16.27 11.79
C PRO A 180 -21.36 -17.04 12.70
N GLU A 181 -21.74 -17.18 13.97
CA GLU A 181 -21.04 -18.07 14.89
C GLU A 181 -20.75 -19.37 14.15
N ALA A 182 -19.47 -19.72 14.08
CA ALA A 182 -19.06 -21.03 13.60
C ALA A 182 -19.95 -22.04 14.31
N GLY A 183 -20.73 -22.78 13.51
CA GLY A 183 -21.94 -23.47 13.94
C GLY A 183 -21.83 -24.02 15.34
N GLU A 184 -22.84 -23.68 16.14
CA GLU A 184 -23.50 -24.64 17.00
C GLU A 184 -23.64 -25.93 16.16
N TYR A 185 -22.61 -26.79 16.19
CA TYR A 185 -22.78 -28.20 15.91
C TYR A 185 -23.69 -28.65 17.05
N SER A 186 -25.00 -28.62 16.80
CA SER A 186 -25.93 -29.45 17.54
C SER A 186 -25.34 -30.85 17.45
N ASP A 187 -24.87 -31.37 18.59
CA ASP A 187 -24.55 -32.78 18.83
C ASP A 187 -25.84 -33.61 18.71
N ASP A 188 -26.52 -33.54 17.57
CA ASP A 188 -27.52 -34.50 17.14
C ASP A 188 -26.79 -35.56 16.30
N ASP A 189 -25.74 -36.14 16.90
CA ASP A 189 -25.26 -37.46 16.50
C ASP A 189 -26.39 -38.44 16.88
N ASP A 190 -27.23 -38.67 15.90
CA ASP A 190 -28.26 -39.70 15.81
C ASP A 190 -27.58 -41.07 16.01
N TYR A 191 -27.42 -41.50 17.26
CA TYR A 191 -27.07 -42.88 17.59
C TYR A 191 -28.29 -43.75 17.29
N PRO A 192 -28.24 -44.69 16.32
CA PRO A 192 -29.29 -45.67 16.18
C PRO A 192 -29.28 -46.57 17.42
N SER A 193 -30.33 -46.43 18.24
CA SER A 193 -30.63 -47.29 19.38
C SER A 193 -30.76 -48.75 18.91
N GLU A 194 -29.86 -49.62 19.37
CA GLU A 194 -29.98 -51.09 19.32
C GLU A 194 -31.19 -51.57 20.17
N ALA A 195 -32.41 -51.34 19.69
CA ALA A 195 -33.62 -51.76 20.41
C ALA A 195 -34.70 -52.42 19.54
N ASP A 196 -34.38 -52.88 18.32
CA ASP A 196 -35.26 -53.77 17.54
C ASP A 196 -34.52 -55.08 17.19
N ALA A 197 -34.05 -55.77 18.22
CA ALA A 197 -33.76 -57.19 18.18
C ALA A 197 -34.72 -57.90 19.14
N GLY A 198 -35.90 -58.26 18.62
CA GLY A 198 -36.93 -59.02 19.31
C GLY A 198 -37.90 -59.63 18.32
#